data_AF-A0A9D5TRN1-F1
#
_entry.id   AF-A0A9D5TRN1-F1
#
_cell.length_a   1.000
_cell.length_b   1.000
_cell.length_c   1.000
_cell.angle_alpha   90.00
_cell.angle_beta   90.00
_cell.angle_gamma   90.00
#
_symmetry.space_group_name_H-M   'P 1'
#
loop_
_entity.id
_entity.type
_entity.pdbx_description
1 polymer ?
#
loop_
_entity_poly.entity_id
_entity_poly.type
_entity_poly.pdbx_seq_one_letter_code
_entity_poly.pdbx_strand_id
1 'polypeptide(L)'
;MKNIFTRALALTLVFALCAVSAFAAPDFTSVEYDKTAGTLDIVTEGYTAGKSATVLVVKDGADLANLSNTDIVYIDQIDNAVAAQSYTDIPIAERAEAIGADAINVYIGGSEVTAAIPYGVDDGEGNIVPTVIAVAEEEPTPVTYTYTATFNTASSEFASVDAAIAALVVTKNGSDGSTATLTAADYTTDTTVANTIKVLVAGAEVASVAYTIVVPVTYTYTVAFNTASSEFASVDAAIAALVVTKNGSDGSTATLTAADYTTDTATAGTIKVLVAGAEVGSVTYTIADVGGDEPAKTAIAGTVKRLKSGNPDAAKGATILITKGTTVVGVAYAGDDGSFEIEVPADTGYRAIINFIRFTSSNTYATYVPQVIKDITVTEGATTTIKSTGLDYVYCGDVLAGDLDGDGDVDGDDYGTLAGNWTGKIN
;
A
#
# COMPACT_ATOMS: atom_id res chain seq x y z
N MET A 1 -49.07 -7.16 82.56
CA MET A 1 -50.37 -7.40 81.88
C MET A 1 -50.79 -6.17 81.08
N LYS A 2 -50.07 -5.81 79.99
CA LYS A 2 -50.44 -4.68 79.11
C LYS A 2 -50.46 -5.02 77.60
N ASN A 3 -50.08 -6.24 77.18
CA ASN A 3 -49.89 -6.56 75.75
C ASN A 3 -50.87 -7.62 75.20
N ILE A 4 -51.88 -8.05 75.97
CA ILE A 4 -52.87 -9.04 75.51
C ILE A 4 -54.10 -8.36 74.90
N PHE A 5 -54.39 -7.09 75.26
CA PHE A 5 -55.58 -6.39 74.78
C PHE A 5 -55.45 -5.82 73.35
N THR A 6 -54.23 -5.64 72.83
CA THR A 6 -54.01 -5.13 71.47
C THR A 6 -54.09 -6.23 70.40
N ARG A 7 -53.85 -7.50 70.78
CA ARG A 7 -53.88 -8.64 69.83
C ARG A 7 -55.30 -9.15 69.54
N ALA A 8 -56.23 -8.99 70.48
CA ALA A 8 -57.63 -9.33 70.24
C ALA A 8 -58.34 -8.33 69.30
N LEU A 9 -57.86 -7.08 69.24
CA LEU A 9 -58.46 -6.04 68.40
C LEU A 9 -58.11 -6.22 66.91
N ALA A 10 -56.92 -6.74 66.59
CA ALA A 10 -56.48 -7.03 65.23
C ALA A 10 -57.33 -8.12 64.55
N LEU A 11 -57.74 -9.15 65.30
CA LEU A 11 -58.57 -10.24 64.77
C LEU A 11 -60.03 -9.83 64.52
N THR A 12 -60.49 -8.73 65.13
CA THR A 12 -61.88 -8.26 65.01
C THR A 12 -62.08 -7.27 63.84
N LEU A 13 -60.99 -6.74 63.26
CA LEU A 13 -61.08 -5.71 62.21
C LEU A 13 -61.43 -6.26 60.82
N VAL A 14 -61.39 -7.58 60.62
CA VAL A 14 -61.60 -8.22 59.30
C VAL A 14 -63.09 -8.26 58.87
N PHE A 15 -64.04 -7.94 59.77
CA PHE A 15 -65.47 -8.25 59.57
C PHE A 15 -66.44 -7.07 59.35
N ALA A 16 -65.99 -5.84 59.11
CA ALA A 16 -66.94 -4.74 58.90
C ALA A 16 -66.44 -3.66 57.91
N LEU A 17 -67.12 -3.50 56.76
CA LEU A 17 -67.77 -2.24 56.33
C LEU A 17 -68.33 -2.31 54.89
N CYS A 18 -69.57 -1.85 54.71
CA CYS A 18 -70.15 -1.43 53.43
C CYS A 18 -70.18 0.11 53.34
N ALA A 19 -69.82 0.63 52.15
CA ALA A 19 -70.11 1.94 51.54
C ALA A 19 -69.44 3.23 52.11
N VAL A 20 -68.60 3.90 51.30
CA VAL A 20 -68.79 5.20 50.58
C VAL A 20 -67.43 5.87 50.23
N SER A 21 -67.39 6.51 49.05
CA SER A 21 -66.46 7.53 48.50
C SER A 21 -65.07 7.13 48.01
N ALA A 22 -64.80 7.48 46.74
CA ALA A 22 -63.53 7.35 46.04
C ALA A 22 -62.48 8.34 46.59
N PHE A 23 -61.73 7.88 47.58
CA PHE A 23 -60.36 8.34 47.83
C PHE A 23 -59.41 7.39 47.07
N ALA A 24 -58.24 7.88 46.64
CA ALA A 24 -57.23 7.01 46.05
C ALA A 24 -56.91 5.90 47.06
N ALA A 25 -57.03 4.63 46.65
CA ALA A 25 -56.64 3.53 47.53
C ALA A 25 -55.14 3.66 47.83
N PRO A 26 -54.70 3.34 49.05
CA PRO A 26 -53.29 3.35 49.37
C PRO A 26 -52.51 2.39 48.48
N ASP A 27 -51.28 2.77 48.10
CA ASP A 27 -50.47 2.01 47.15
C ASP A 27 -49.00 1.94 47.59
N PHE A 28 -48.27 0.98 47.05
CA PHE A 28 -46.83 0.84 47.23
C PHE A 28 -46.08 1.69 46.20
N THR A 29 -45.19 2.55 46.67
CA THR A 29 -44.23 3.23 45.79
C THR A 29 -42.99 2.36 45.57
N SER A 30 -42.54 1.64 46.60
CA SER A 30 -41.45 0.65 46.49
C SER A 30 -41.47 -0.37 47.63
N VAL A 31 -40.92 -1.54 47.35
CA VAL A 31 -40.57 -2.57 48.34
C VAL A 31 -39.23 -3.15 47.90
N GLU A 32 -38.20 -3.02 48.72
CA GLU A 32 -36.83 -3.43 48.42
C GLU A 32 -36.27 -4.30 49.54
N TYR A 33 -35.75 -5.48 49.18
CA TYR A 33 -35.11 -6.39 50.13
C TYR A 33 -33.60 -6.40 49.90
N ASP A 34 -32.84 -5.95 50.90
CA ASP A 34 -31.39 -6.07 50.91
C ASP A 34 -31.01 -7.45 51.42
N LYS A 35 -30.63 -8.34 50.50
CA LYS A 35 -30.18 -9.70 50.82
C LYS A 35 -28.92 -9.73 51.69
N THR A 36 -28.06 -8.72 51.59
CA THR A 36 -26.79 -8.65 52.34
C THR A 36 -27.03 -8.22 53.78
N ALA A 37 -27.89 -7.21 53.98
CA ALA A 37 -28.25 -6.71 55.31
C ALA A 37 -29.37 -7.54 55.97
N GLY A 38 -30.12 -8.32 55.19
CA GLY A 38 -31.27 -9.09 55.65
C GLY A 38 -32.48 -8.22 56.00
N THR A 39 -32.54 -7.00 55.46
CA THR A 39 -33.55 -5.98 55.79
C THR A 39 -34.48 -5.66 54.62
N LEU A 40 -35.69 -5.20 54.95
CA LEU A 40 -36.71 -4.81 54.00
C LEU A 40 -37.08 -3.34 54.18
N ASP A 41 -37.07 -2.60 53.07
CA ASP A 41 -37.53 -1.23 52.97
C ASP A 41 -38.87 -1.19 52.22
N ILE A 42 -39.83 -0.43 52.73
CA ILE A 42 -41.19 -0.31 52.19
C ILE A 42 -41.55 1.17 52.11
N VAL A 43 -42.04 1.64 50.97
CA VAL A 43 -42.55 3.00 50.80
C VAL A 43 -44.00 2.94 50.31
N THR A 44 -44.86 3.71 50.98
CA THR A 44 -46.31 3.74 50.70
C THR A 44 -46.84 5.17 50.58
N GLU A 45 -47.86 5.34 49.76
CA GLU A 45 -48.54 6.61 49.50
C GLU A 45 -50.08 6.45 49.47
N GLY A 46 -50.81 7.56 49.45
CA GLY A 46 -52.27 7.57 49.22
C GLY A 46 -53.15 7.47 50.46
N TYR A 47 -52.58 7.39 51.67
CA TYR A 47 -53.36 7.36 52.91
C TYR A 47 -53.89 8.74 53.32
N THR A 48 -55.12 8.79 53.85
CA THR A 48 -55.65 10.01 54.47
C THR A 48 -54.95 10.29 55.79
N ALA A 49 -54.49 11.53 55.98
CA ALA A 49 -53.82 11.95 57.22
C ALA A 49 -54.69 11.69 58.46
N GLY A 50 -54.10 11.09 59.51
CA GLY A 50 -54.80 10.75 60.76
C GLY A 50 -55.46 9.37 60.79
N LYS A 51 -55.19 8.50 59.81
CA LYS A 51 -55.69 7.12 59.73
C LYS A 51 -54.56 6.12 59.80
N SER A 52 -54.69 5.10 60.64
CA SER A 52 -53.64 4.08 60.79
C SER A 52 -53.62 3.09 59.62
N ALA A 53 -52.41 2.74 59.19
CA ALA A 53 -52.15 1.65 58.25
C ALA A 53 -51.51 0.46 58.99
N THR A 54 -51.39 -0.68 58.33
CA THR A 54 -50.75 -1.89 58.85
C THR A 54 -49.96 -2.54 57.73
N VAL A 55 -48.67 -2.75 57.96
CA VAL A 55 -47.82 -3.56 57.08
C VAL A 55 -47.82 -4.98 57.60
N LEU A 56 -48.03 -5.93 56.70
CA LEU A 56 -48.04 -7.36 56.97
C LEU A 56 -47.10 -8.05 55.97
N VAL A 57 -46.07 -8.70 56.48
CA VAL A 57 -45.16 -9.55 55.71
C VAL A 57 -45.42 -10.99 56.13
N VAL A 58 -45.74 -11.83 55.15
CA VAL A 58 -46.09 -13.24 55.36
C VAL A 58 -45.21 -14.13 54.52
N LYS A 59 -45.10 -15.39 54.95
CA LYS A 59 -44.50 -16.46 54.16
C LYS A 59 -45.22 -16.62 52.82
N ASP A 60 -44.47 -16.85 51.75
CA ASP A 60 -45.04 -17.11 50.43
C ASP A 60 -45.99 -18.32 50.46
N GLY A 61 -47.12 -18.19 49.74
CA GLY A 61 -48.18 -19.19 49.70
C GLY A 61 -49.08 -19.27 50.95
N ALA A 62 -48.94 -18.36 51.92
CA ALA A 62 -49.83 -18.29 53.08
C ALA A 62 -51.27 -17.88 52.70
N ASP A 63 -52.27 -18.54 53.30
CA ASP A 63 -53.68 -18.18 53.13
C ASP A 63 -54.07 -17.00 54.04
N LEU A 64 -54.27 -15.82 53.45
CA LEU A 64 -54.63 -14.60 54.17
C LEU A 64 -55.93 -14.72 54.98
N ALA A 65 -56.86 -15.60 54.60
CA ALA A 65 -58.10 -15.81 55.34
C ALA A 65 -57.88 -16.63 56.63
N ASN A 66 -56.77 -17.38 56.71
CA ASN A 66 -56.51 -18.37 57.75
C ASN A 66 -55.08 -18.27 58.30
N LEU A 67 -54.53 -17.05 58.42
CA LEU A 67 -53.17 -16.84 58.91
C LEU A 67 -52.96 -17.35 60.34
N SER A 68 -51.83 -18.01 60.56
CA SER A 68 -51.33 -18.43 61.86
C SER A 68 -50.01 -17.73 62.22
N ASN A 69 -49.53 -17.94 63.45
CA ASN A 69 -48.25 -17.36 63.89
C ASN A 69 -47.04 -17.88 63.09
N THR A 70 -47.15 -19.01 62.40
CA THR A 70 -46.06 -19.56 61.56
C THR A 70 -46.08 -19.01 60.13
N ASP A 71 -47.08 -18.20 59.79
CA ASP A 71 -47.22 -17.60 58.47
C ASP A 71 -46.81 -16.13 58.46
N ILE A 72 -46.77 -15.48 59.62
CA ILE A 72 -46.50 -14.04 59.76
C ILE A 72 -45.03 -13.83 60.11
N VAL A 73 -44.28 -13.25 59.15
CA VAL A 73 -42.87 -12.86 59.32
C VAL A 73 -42.78 -11.53 60.08
N TYR A 74 -43.63 -10.56 59.73
CA TYR A 74 -43.65 -9.24 60.34
C TYR A 74 -45.06 -8.64 60.25
N ILE A 75 -45.48 -7.97 61.32
CA ILE A 75 -46.70 -7.15 61.31
C ILE A 75 -46.48 -5.94 62.21
N ASP A 76 -46.83 -4.76 61.72
CA ASP A 76 -46.77 -3.55 62.52
C ASP A 76 -47.84 -2.54 62.12
N GLN A 77 -48.26 -1.72 63.08
CA GLN A 77 -49.18 -0.61 62.85
C GLN A 77 -48.42 0.67 62.59
N ILE A 78 -49.02 1.48 61.74
CA ILE A 78 -48.47 2.72 61.24
C ILE A 78 -49.38 3.84 61.70
N ASP A 79 -48.86 4.73 62.55
CA ASP A 79 -49.55 5.95 62.94
C ASP A 79 -49.24 7.08 61.94
N ASN A 80 -50.15 7.32 60.98
CA ASN A 80 -49.94 8.35 59.95
C ASN A 80 -50.23 9.77 60.46
N ALA A 81 -49.17 10.54 60.68
CA ALA A 81 -49.24 12.00 60.78
C ALA A 81 -49.08 12.73 59.42
N VAL A 82 -48.78 12.01 58.32
CA VAL A 82 -48.45 12.56 56.98
C VAL A 82 -48.86 11.60 55.85
N ALA A 83 -48.95 12.10 54.60
CA ALA A 83 -49.54 11.42 53.44
C ALA A 83 -48.64 10.38 52.71
N ALA A 84 -47.34 10.34 53.03
CA ALA A 84 -46.38 9.37 52.48
C ALA A 84 -45.44 8.93 53.61
N GLN A 85 -45.10 7.63 53.66
CA GLN A 85 -44.25 7.07 54.71
C GLN A 85 -43.32 5.99 54.17
N SER A 86 -42.07 6.04 54.65
CA SER A 86 -41.03 5.05 54.41
C SER A 86 -40.75 4.27 55.68
N TYR A 87 -40.65 2.95 55.56
CA TYR A 87 -40.18 2.02 56.58
C TYR A 87 -38.87 1.47 56.06
N THR A 88 -37.80 1.66 56.80
CA THR A 88 -36.49 1.15 56.42
C THR A 88 -35.98 0.17 57.46
N ASP A 89 -35.07 -0.69 57.03
CA ASP A 89 -34.33 -1.60 57.88
C ASP A 89 -35.20 -2.62 58.67
N ILE A 90 -36.35 -3.04 58.11
CA ILE A 90 -37.18 -4.06 58.77
C ILE A 90 -36.40 -5.39 58.77
N PRO A 91 -36.08 -6.00 59.93
CA PRO A 91 -35.22 -7.17 59.98
C PRO A 91 -36.01 -8.44 59.59
N ILE A 92 -35.99 -8.76 58.30
CA ILE A 92 -36.81 -9.83 57.72
C ILE A 92 -36.07 -11.18 57.72
N ALA A 93 -34.76 -11.21 57.47
CA ALA A 93 -34.01 -12.47 57.34
C ALA A 93 -34.14 -13.37 58.58
N GLU A 94 -33.81 -12.85 59.77
CA GLU A 94 -33.90 -13.60 61.04
C GLU A 94 -35.34 -14.06 61.34
N ARG A 95 -36.34 -13.24 60.98
CA ARG A 95 -37.75 -13.55 61.23
C ARG A 95 -38.31 -14.59 60.27
N ALA A 96 -37.88 -14.54 59.00
CA ALA A 96 -38.25 -15.51 57.99
C ALA A 96 -37.60 -16.87 58.27
N GLU A 97 -36.33 -16.88 58.68
CA GLU A 97 -35.62 -18.10 59.12
C GLU A 97 -36.33 -18.75 60.31
N ALA A 98 -36.74 -17.96 61.32
CA ALA A 98 -37.41 -18.47 62.52
C ALA A 98 -38.72 -19.23 62.24
N ILE A 99 -39.37 -18.96 61.10
CA ILE A 99 -40.60 -19.64 60.66
C ILE A 99 -40.40 -20.54 59.44
N GLY A 100 -39.16 -20.70 58.98
CA GLY A 100 -38.80 -21.50 57.80
C GLY A 100 -39.46 -20.99 56.52
N ALA A 101 -39.42 -19.68 56.28
CA ALA A 101 -39.87 -19.05 55.05
C ALA A 101 -38.67 -18.83 54.13
N ASP A 102 -38.64 -19.52 52.97
CA ASP A 102 -37.62 -19.31 51.92
C ASP A 102 -37.95 -18.10 51.03
N ALA A 103 -39.22 -17.68 51.05
CA ALA A 103 -39.73 -16.51 50.37
C ALA A 103 -40.90 -15.87 51.13
N ILE A 104 -41.16 -14.59 50.86
CA ILE A 104 -42.18 -13.78 51.52
C ILE A 104 -43.02 -12.98 50.51
N ASN A 105 -44.21 -12.55 50.94
CA ASN A 105 -45.02 -11.52 50.29
C ASN A 105 -45.31 -10.38 51.27
N VAL A 106 -45.48 -9.17 50.75
CA VAL A 106 -45.74 -7.95 51.52
C VAL A 106 -47.13 -7.43 51.20
N TYR A 107 -47.87 -7.05 52.24
CA TYR A 107 -49.23 -6.54 52.17
C TYR A 107 -49.36 -5.26 52.99
N ILE A 108 -50.24 -4.37 52.54
CA ILE A 108 -50.70 -3.21 53.30
C ILE A 108 -52.21 -3.28 53.53
N GLY A 109 -52.64 -2.89 54.71
CA GLY A 109 -54.05 -2.75 55.05
C GLY A 109 -54.26 -1.56 55.99
N GLY A 110 -55.50 -1.27 56.37
CA GLY A 110 -55.77 -0.19 57.30
C GLY A 110 -57.24 0.13 57.43
N SER A 111 -57.54 1.16 58.22
CA SER A 111 -58.93 1.58 58.47
C SER A 111 -59.70 2.08 57.24
N GLU A 112 -58.98 2.41 56.16
CA GLU A 112 -59.55 2.88 54.88
C GLU A 112 -59.52 1.81 53.79
N VAL A 113 -58.94 0.64 54.05
CA VAL A 113 -58.77 -0.43 53.07
C VAL A 113 -59.60 -1.64 53.49
N THR A 114 -60.60 -1.99 52.68
CA THR A 114 -61.54 -3.08 53.01
C THR A 114 -60.94 -4.49 52.83
N ALA A 115 -59.83 -4.61 52.11
CA ALA A 115 -59.07 -5.86 51.91
C ALA A 115 -57.58 -5.54 51.85
N ALA A 116 -56.71 -6.41 52.36
CA ALA A 116 -55.27 -6.21 52.27
C ALA A 116 -54.82 -6.14 50.80
N ILE A 117 -54.01 -5.14 50.47
CA ILE A 117 -53.47 -4.92 49.12
C ILE A 117 -52.05 -5.51 49.10
N PRO A 118 -51.75 -6.46 48.19
CA PRO A 118 -50.40 -6.98 48.04
C PRO A 118 -49.48 -5.98 47.34
N TYR A 119 -48.20 -6.01 47.69
CA TYR A 119 -47.15 -5.51 46.82
C TYR A 119 -47.03 -6.46 45.64
N GLY A 120 -47.21 -5.96 44.43
CA GLY A 120 -47.40 -6.84 43.29
C GLY A 120 -47.50 -6.11 41.97
N VAL A 121 -47.70 -6.90 40.93
CA VAL A 121 -47.94 -6.41 39.57
C VAL A 121 -49.41 -6.63 39.20
N ASP A 122 -49.99 -5.67 38.49
CA ASP A 122 -51.32 -5.82 37.89
C ASP A 122 -51.29 -6.97 36.87
N ASP A 123 -52.21 -7.93 36.99
CA ASP A 123 -52.37 -9.06 36.07
C ASP A 123 -52.99 -8.66 34.71
N GLY A 124 -53.34 -7.38 34.54
CA GLY A 124 -54.01 -6.85 33.35
C GLY A 124 -55.53 -7.01 33.40
N GLU A 125 -56.08 -7.64 34.44
CA GLU A 125 -57.51 -7.73 34.74
C GLU A 125 -57.90 -6.83 35.91
N GLY A 126 -56.95 -6.04 36.43
CA GLY A 126 -57.14 -5.13 37.55
C GLY A 126 -56.97 -5.79 38.91
N ASN A 127 -56.40 -7.01 38.99
CA ASN A 127 -55.99 -7.61 40.26
C ASN A 127 -54.47 -7.49 40.42
N ILE A 128 -54.04 -7.16 41.63
CA ILE A 128 -52.61 -7.13 41.95
C ILE A 128 -52.17 -8.53 42.39
N VAL A 129 -51.27 -9.15 41.65
CA VAL A 129 -50.65 -10.44 41.98
C VAL A 129 -49.45 -10.21 42.89
N PRO A 130 -49.39 -10.84 44.09
CA PRO A 130 -48.28 -10.63 45.02
C PRO A 130 -46.92 -10.96 44.39
N THR A 131 -45.97 -10.04 44.50
CA THR A 131 -44.56 -10.29 44.16
C THR A 131 -43.96 -11.18 45.24
N VAL A 132 -43.34 -12.28 44.83
CA VAL A 132 -42.61 -13.19 45.72
C VAL A 132 -41.18 -12.67 45.90
N ILE A 133 -40.77 -12.44 47.15
CA ILE A 133 -39.42 -11.98 47.50
C ILE A 133 -38.68 -13.16 48.13
N ALA A 134 -37.66 -13.68 47.44
CA ALA A 134 -36.81 -14.76 47.95
C ALA A 134 -35.84 -14.25 49.04
N VAL A 135 -35.81 -14.92 50.19
CA VAL A 135 -35.03 -14.52 51.38
C VAL A 135 -33.86 -15.45 51.71
N ALA A 136 -33.79 -16.64 51.11
CA ALA A 136 -32.64 -17.55 51.27
C ALA A 136 -31.44 -17.15 50.39
N GLU A 137 -30.22 -17.34 50.89
CA GLU A 137 -28.98 -17.28 50.08
C GLU A 137 -28.90 -18.51 49.16
N GLU A 138 -28.70 -18.31 47.87
CA GLU A 138 -28.32 -19.41 46.97
C GLU A 138 -26.82 -19.72 47.20
N GLU A 139 -26.52 -20.98 47.56
CA GLU A 139 -25.13 -21.47 47.62
C GLU A 139 -24.43 -21.27 46.27
N PRO A 140 -23.24 -20.63 46.21
CA PRO A 140 -22.56 -20.39 44.95
C PRO A 140 -22.16 -21.71 44.30
N THR A 141 -22.57 -21.90 43.04
CA THR A 141 -22.18 -23.07 42.26
C THR A 141 -20.67 -23.04 42.01
N PRO A 142 -19.93 -24.15 42.21
CA PRO A 142 -18.49 -24.19 41.93
C PRO A 142 -18.19 -23.83 40.48
N VAL A 143 -17.30 -22.85 40.26
CA VAL A 143 -16.86 -22.48 38.91
C VAL A 143 -15.98 -23.58 38.33
N THR A 144 -16.40 -24.16 37.21
CA THR A 144 -15.60 -25.08 36.40
C THR A 144 -14.90 -24.30 35.28
N TYR A 145 -13.72 -24.76 34.85
CA TYR A 145 -12.92 -24.04 33.84
C TYR A 145 -12.70 -24.87 32.58
N THR A 146 -12.82 -24.21 31.43
CA THR A 146 -12.38 -24.71 30.12
C THR A 146 -11.27 -23.81 29.58
N TYR A 147 -10.44 -24.35 28.68
CA TYR A 147 -9.32 -23.62 28.09
C TYR A 147 -9.44 -23.65 26.57
N THR A 148 -9.05 -22.56 25.93
CA THR A 148 -8.98 -22.43 24.48
C THR A 148 -7.62 -21.88 24.10
N ALA A 149 -7.08 -22.33 22.96
CA ALA A 149 -5.80 -21.89 22.43
C ALA A 149 -5.98 -21.45 20.98
N THR A 150 -5.54 -20.24 20.66
CA THR A 150 -5.64 -19.64 19.33
C THR A 150 -4.38 -18.84 19.03
N PHE A 151 -4.17 -18.44 17.78
CA PHE A 151 -3.14 -17.46 17.46
C PHE A 151 -3.73 -16.05 17.49
N ASN A 152 -2.94 -15.07 17.93
CA ASN A 152 -3.27 -13.65 17.83
C ASN A 152 -3.21 -13.12 16.38
N THR A 153 -2.97 -14.00 15.42
CA THR A 153 -2.95 -13.72 13.99
C THR A 153 -4.07 -14.46 13.27
N ALA A 154 -4.57 -13.89 12.17
CA ALA A 154 -5.53 -14.57 11.31
C ALA A 154 -4.93 -15.75 10.54
N SER A 155 -3.58 -15.83 10.46
CA SER A 155 -2.85 -16.91 9.81
C SER A 155 -2.33 -17.92 10.83
N SER A 156 -2.25 -19.19 10.43
CA SER A 156 -1.57 -20.29 11.14
C SER A 156 -0.20 -20.63 10.54
N GLU A 157 0.35 -19.74 9.72
CA GLU A 157 1.66 -19.88 9.06
C GLU A 157 2.73 -19.05 9.77
N PHE A 158 3.86 -19.66 10.12
CA PHE A 158 4.92 -19.01 10.88
C PHE A 158 6.30 -19.34 10.29
N ALA A 159 7.27 -18.45 10.49
CA ALA A 159 8.65 -18.68 10.04
C ALA A 159 9.40 -19.72 10.89
N SER A 160 8.95 -19.97 12.12
CA SER A 160 9.52 -20.93 13.07
C SER A 160 8.50 -21.38 14.11
N VAL A 161 8.83 -22.46 14.84
CA VAL A 161 8.01 -22.95 15.96
C VAL A 161 7.95 -21.91 17.08
N ASP A 162 9.06 -21.24 17.39
CA ASP A 162 9.12 -20.20 18.41
C ASP A 162 8.20 -19.00 18.07
N ALA A 163 8.11 -18.64 16.79
CA ALA A 163 7.19 -17.60 16.34
C ALA A 163 5.72 -18.02 16.52
N ALA A 164 5.39 -19.29 16.27
CA ALA A 164 4.06 -19.83 16.52
C ALA A 164 3.71 -19.83 18.02
N ILE A 165 4.66 -20.20 18.89
CA ILE A 165 4.49 -20.13 20.35
C ILE A 165 4.30 -18.67 20.82
N ALA A 166 5.08 -17.73 20.29
CA ALA A 166 4.98 -16.31 20.64
C ALA A 166 3.64 -15.68 20.22
N ALA A 167 3.02 -16.20 19.16
CA ALA A 167 1.69 -15.77 18.69
C ALA A 167 0.54 -16.45 19.45
N LEU A 168 0.82 -17.46 20.28
CA LEU A 168 -0.19 -18.25 20.97
C LEU A 168 -0.89 -17.44 22.07
N VAL A 169 -2.21 -17.46 22.04
CA VAL A 169 -3.10 -16.90 23.06
C VAL A 169 -3.89 -18.03 23.68
N VAL A 170 -3.76 -18.18 24.99
CA VAL A 170 -4.50 -19.17 25.78
C VAL A 170 -5.49 -18.44 26.67
N THR A 171 -6.77 -18.79 26.54
CA THR A 171 -7.86 -18.18 27.32
C THR A 171 -8.49 -19.23 28.22
N LYS A 172 -8.60 -18.90 29.51
CA LYS A 172 -9.31 -19.63 30.55
C LYS A 172 -10.72 -19.07 30.68
N ASN A 173 -11.72 -19.93 30.53
CA ASN A 173 -13.14 -19.58 30.59
C ASN A 173 -13.81 -20.30 31.76
N GLY A 174 -14.38 -19.55 32.71
CA GLY A 174 -15.18 -20.07 33.82
C GLY A 174 -16.63 -20.32 33.41
N SER A 175 -17.27 -21.30 34.05
CA SER A 175 -18.71 -21.59 33.86
C SER A 175 -19.64 -20.47 34.34
N ASP A 176 -19.12 -19.50 35.08
CA ASP A 176 -19.76 -18.26 35.51
C ASP A 176 -19.67 -17.13 34.46
N GLY A 177 -19.08 -17.42 33.29
CA GLY A 177 -18.84 -16.43 32.23
C GLY A 177 -17.57 -15.60 32.42
N SER A 178 -16.78 -15.85 33.47
CA SER A 178 -15.48 -15.20 33.64
C SER A 178 -14.50 -15.64 32.54
N THR A 179 -13.71 -14.69 32.03
CA THR A 179 -12.70 -14.98 30.99
C THR A 179 -11.37 -14.32 31.36
N ALA A 180 -10.27 -15.06 31.28
CA ALA A 180 -8.92 -14.55 31.53
C ALA A 180 -7.93 -15.09 30.50
N THR A 181 -7.09 -14.20 29.95
CA THR A 181 -5.95 -14.61 29.13
C THR A 181 -4.80 -15.03 30.04
N LEU A 182 -4.28 -16.23 29.82
CA LEU A 182 -3.14 -16.77 30.57
C LEU A 182 -1.83 -16.17 30.05
N THR A 183 -0.88 -16.02 30.98
CA THR A 183 0.49 -15.62 30.67
C THR A 183 1.38 -16.86 30.49
N ALA A 184 2.58 -16.67 29.94
CA ALA A 184 3.55 -17.77 29.77
C ALA A 184 4.00 -18.43 31.09
N ALA A 185 3.68 -17.84 32.25
CA ALA A 185 3.92 -18.45 33.56
C ALA A 185 2.82 -19.45 33.97
N ASP A 186 1.62 -19.37 33.37
CA ASP A 186 0.43 -20.12 33.78
C ASP A 186 0.26 -21.45 33.01
N TYR A 187 1.02 -21.64 31.93
CA TYR A 187 0.97 -22.84 31.09
C TYR A 187 2.35 -23.18 30.52
N THR A 188 2.49 -24.42 30.06
CA THR A 188 3.64 -24.84 29.25
C THR A 188 3.18 -25.34 27.88
N THR A 189 4.10 -25.39 26.92
CA THR A 189 3.83 -25.89 25.57
C THR A 189 4.61 -27.16 25.28
N ASP A 190 3.99 -28.08 24.55
CA ASP A 190 4.62 -29.29 24.02
C ASP A 190 4.51 -29.29 22.49
N THR A 191 5.67 -29.39 21.83
CA THR A 191 5.86 -29.35 20.38
C THR A 191 6.43 -30.64 19.82
N THR A 192 6.41 -31.73 20.61
CA THR A 192 6.87 -33.06 20.18
C THR A 192 6.06 -33.61 19.00
N VAL A 193 4.81 -33.18 18.86
CA VAL A 193 3.98 -33.49 17.69
C VAL A 193 4.25 -32.44 16.61
N ALA A 194 4.71 -32.89 15.44
CA ALA A 194 4.98 -32.02 14.32
C ALA A 194 3.75 -31.15 13.97
N ASN A 195 3.98 -29.86 13.70
CA ASN A 195 2.94 -28.90 13.28
C ASN A 195 1.78 -28.72 14.27
N THR A 196 1.98 -29.07 15.54
CA THR A 196 0.99 -28.89 16.61
C THR A 196 1.65 -28.33 17.85
N ILE A 197 1.03 -27.33 18.49
CA ILE A 197 1.38 -26.87 19.83
C ILE A 197 0.30 -27.37 20.79
N LYS A 198 0.68 -28.20 21.75
CA LYS A 198 -0.18 -28.59 22.87
C LYS A 198 0.01 -27.61 24.02
N VAL A 199 -1.08 -27.23 24.66
CA VAL A 199 -1.08 -26.35 25.83
C VAL A 199 -1.34 -27.20 27.07
N LEU A 200 -0.44 -27.12 28.04
CA LEU A 200 -0.53 -27.85 29.28
C LEU A 200 -0.71 -26.90 30.46
N VAL A 201 -1.71 -27.18 31.29
CA VAL A 201 -1.94 -26.48 32.57
C VAL A 201 -1.83 -27.52 33.68
N ALA A 202 -0.98 -27.26 34.67
CA ALA A 202 -0.64 -28.22 35.73
C ALA A 202 -0.22 -29.61 35.20
N GLY A 203 0.40 -29.66 34.01
CA GLY A 203 0.91 -30.89 33.39
C GLY A 203 -0.12 -31.72 32.62
N ALA A 204 -1.39 -31.29 32.52
CA ALA A 204 -2.40 -31.92 31.69
C ALA A 204 -2.64 -31.11 30.41
N GLU A 205 -2.78 -31.79 29.26
CA GLU A 205 -3.18 -31.16 28.01
C GLU A 205 -4.61 -30.63 28.12
N VAL A 206 -4.78 -29.32 27.90
CA VAL A 206 -6.09 -28.64 27.99
C VAL A 206 -6.57 -28.10 26.64
N ALA A 207 -5.65 -27.91 25.69
CA ALA A 207 -5.96 -27.46 24.34
C ALA A 207 -4.79 -27.80 23.39
N SER A 208 -5.05 -27.78 22.08
CA SER A 208 -4.03 -27.92 21.05
C SER A 208 -4.35 -27.03 19.85
N VAL A 209 -3.32 -26.47 19.21
CA VAL A 209 -3.49 -25.68 17.98
C VAL A 209 -2.49 -26.15 16.91
N ALA A 210 -2.96 -26.26 15.66
CA ALA A 210 -2.11 -26.65 14.53
C ALA A 210 -1.46 -25.42 13.89
N TYR A 211 -0.22 -25.55 13.42
CA TYR A 211 0.51 -24.50 12.72
C TYR A 211 1.25 -25.06 11.51
N THR A 212 1.64 -24.20 10.57
CA THR A 212 2.51 -24.56 9.44
C THR A 212 3.75 -23.70 9.47
N ILE A 213 4.92 -24.30 9.25
CA ILE A 213 6.17 -23.55 9.08
C ILE A 213 6.38 -23.22 7.60
N VAL A 214 6.40 -21.93 7.30
CA VAL A 214 6.72 -21.41 5.97
C VAL A 214 8.08 -20.73 6.07
N VAL A 215 9.12 -21.43 5.61
CA VAL A 215 10.45 -20.83 5.51
C VAL A 215 10.48 -19.94 4.26
N PRO A 216 10.74 -18.63 4.39
CA PRO A 216 10.84 -17.76 3.22
C PRO A 216 11.98 -18.22 2.31
N VAL A 217 11.67 -18.46 1.03
CA VAL A 217 12.69 -18.76 0.04
C VAL A 217 13.41 -17.46 -0.34
N THR A 218 14.70 -17.38 -0.04
CA THR A 218 15.56 -16.29 -0.53
C THR A 218 16.15 -16.69 -1.88
N TYR A 219 16.36 -15.74 -2.79
CA TYR A 219 16.83 -16.02 -4.14
C TYR A 219 18.19 -15.38 -4.42
N THR A 220 19.04 -16.14 -5.10
CA THR A 220 20.29 -15.67 -5.71
C THR A 220 20.25 -15.91 -7.22
N TYR A 221 21.03 -15.16 -7.99
CA TYR A 221 21.06 -15.28 -9.45
C TYR A 221 22.46 -15.61 -9.94
N THR A 222 22.53 -16.43 -10.99
CA THR A 222 23.76 -16.71 -11.73
C THR A 222 23.59 -16.23 -13.16
N VAL A 223 24.54 -15.45 -13.66
CA VAL A 223 24.55 -14.91 -15.03
C VAL A 223 25.77 -15.47 -15.76
N ALA A 224 25.54 -16.11 -16.90
CA ALA A 224 26.59 -16.67 -17.75
C ALA A 224 26.16 -16.64 -19.22
N PHE A 225 27.09 -16.93 -20.14
CA PHE A 225 26.72 -17.28 -21.50
C PHE A 225 26.44 -18.79 -21.61
N ASN A 226 25.53 -19.19 -22.50
CA ASN A 226 25.33 -20.60 -22.88
C ASN A 226 26.47 -21.15 -23.76
N THR A 227 27.42 -20.30 -24.13
CA THR A 227 28.62 -20.64 -24.90
C THR A 227 29.86 -20.62 -24.03
N ALA A 228 30.85 -21.46 -24.37
CA ALA A 228 32.18 -21.40 -23.75
C ALA A 228 32.99 -20.17 -24.18
N SER A 229 32.62 -19.54 -25.31
CA SER A 229 33.21 -18.31 -25.81
C SER A 229 32.47 -17.09 -25.27
N SER A 230 33.21 -16.02 -24.99
CA SER A 230 32.72 -14.67 -24.69
C SER A 230 32.85 -13.72 -25.89
N GLU A 231 33.15 -14.24 -27.08
CA GLU A 231 33.30 -13.49 -28.32
C GLU A 231 32.07 -13.68 -29.22
N PHE A 232 31.46 -12.59 -29.67
CA PHE A 232 30.19 -12.59 -30.42
C PHE A 232 30.25 -11.67 -31.65
N ALA A 233 29.39 -11.90 -32.64
CA ALA A 233 29.33 -11.05 -33.84
C ALA A 233 28.67 -9.67 -33.61
N SER A 234 27.85 -9.55 -32.57
CA SER A 234 27.19 -8.30 -32.19
C SER A 234 26.77 -8.33 -30.71
N VAL A 235 26.38 -7.17 -30.19
CA VAL A 235 25.85 -7.06 -28.81
C VAL A 235 24.54 -7.86 -28.67
N ASP A 236 23.67 -7.82 -29.66
CA ASP A 236 22.41 -8.58 -29.67
C ASP A 236 22.67 -10.09 -29.63
N ALA A 237 23.71 -10.57 -30.33
CA ALA A 237 24.12 -11.97 -30.28
C ALA A 237 24.64 -12.37 -28.89
N ALA A 238 25.38 -11.48 -28.21
CA ALA A 238 25.83 -11.69 -26.84
C ALA A 238 24.64 -11.73 -25.86
N ILE A 239 23.65 -10.84 -26.02
CA ILE A 239 22.42 -10.84 -25.21
C ILE A 239 21.62 -12.14 -25.43
N ALA A 240 21.48 -12.59 -26.68
CA ALA A 240 20.77 -13.82 -27.02
C ALA A 240 21.44 -15.08 -26.45
N ALA A 241 22.75 -15.02 -26.17
CA ALA A 241 23.51 -16.11 -25.56
C ALA A 241 23.43 -16.12 -24.02
N LEU A 242 22.82 -15.12 -23.38
CA LEU A 242 22.73 -15.07 -21.91
C LEU A 242 21.87 -16.20 -21.35
N VAL A 243 22.33 -16.76 -20.24
CA VAL A 243 21.58 -17.64 -19.36
C VAL A 243 21.58 -17.01 -17.98
N VAL A 244 20.38 -16.73 -17.49
CA VAL A 244 20.17 -16.21 -16.14
C VAL A 244 19.43 -17.27 -15.34
N THR A 245 20.08 -17.81 -14.32
CA THR A 245 19.49 -18.84 -13.45
C THR A 245 19.13 -18.25 -12.10
N LYS A 246 17.86 -18.42 -11.70
CA LYS A 246 17.34 -18.09 -10.38
C LYS A 246 17.47 -19.31 -9.48
N ASN A 247 18.16 -19.16 -8.35
CA ASN A 247 18.41 -20.21 -7.38
C ASN A 247 17.74 -19.85 -6.04
N GLY A 248 16.79 -20.66 -5.60
CA GLY A 248 16.14 -20.54 -4.30
C GLY A 248 16.96 -21.19 -3.19
N SER A 249 16.87 -20.65 -1.97
CA SER A 249 17.50 -21.21 -0.77
C SER A 249 16.94 -22.58 -0.37
N ASP A 250 15.81 -22.98 -0.96
CA ASP A 250 15.17 -24.30 -0.85
C ASP A 250 15.73 -25.33 -1.86
N GLY A 251 16.72 -24.95 -2.67
CA GLY A 251 17.29 -25.78 -3.73
C GLY A 251 16.51 -25.75 -5.04
N SER A 252 15.43 -24.97 -5.13
CA SER A 252 14.74 -24.74 -6.41
C SER A 252 15.65 -23.99 -7.39
N THR A 253 15.61 -24.37 -8.67
CA THR A 253 16.35 -23.69 -9.74
C THR A 253 15.44 -23.46 -10.94
N ALA A 254 15.55 -22.29 -11.56
CA ALA A 254 14.79 -21.93 -12.75
C ALA A 254 15.63 -21.05 -13.68
N THR A 255 15.67 -21.38 -14.97
CA THR A 255 16.23 -20.49 -15.99
C THR A 255 15.19 -19.43 -16.34
N LEU A 256 15.58 -18.16 -16.22
CA LEU A 256 14.75 -17.03 -16.59
C LEU A 256 14.67 -16.87 -18.11
N THR A 257 13.54 -16.37 -18.58
CA THR A 257 13.35 -15.99 -19.98
C THR A 257 13.66 -14.50 -20.17
N ALA A 258 13.81 -14.05 -21.42
CA ALA A 258 14.04 -12.64 -21.74
C ALA A 258 12.91 -11.69 -21.29
N ALA A 259 11.75 -12.22 -20.88
CA ALA A 259 10.67 -11.42 -20.29
C ALA A 259 10.88 -11.15 -18.78
N ASP A 260 11.73 -11.93 -18.11
CA ASP A 260 11.91 -11.91 -16.65
C ASP A 260 13.05 -10.99 -16.21
N TYR A 261 13.88 -10.51 -17.14
CA TYR A 261 15.00 -9.63 -16.87
C TYR A 261 15.17 -8.58 -17.97
N THR A 262 15.98 -7.57 -17.67
CA THR A 262 16.44 -6.56 -18.64
C THR A 262 17.96 -6.52 -18.64
N THR A 263 18.54 -5.96 -19.69
CA THR A 263 19.99 -5.82 -19.84
C THR A 263 20.39 -4.37 -19.97
N ASP A 264 21.47 -3.97 -19.27
CA ASP A 264 22.14 -2.69 -19.45
C ASP A 264 23.49 -2.91 -20.13
N THR A 265 23.68 -2.23 -21.26
CA THR A 265 24.86 -2.30 -22.13
C THR A 265 25.58 -0.95 -22.27
N ALA A 266 25.34 0.00 -21.36
CA ALA A 266 25.96 1.31 -21.39
C ALA A 266 27.49 1.27 -21.26
N THR A 267 28.02 0.21 -20.65
CA THR A 267 29.47 -0.02 -20.56
C THR A 267 29.91 -0.95 -21.70
N ALA A 268 30.78 -0.45 -22.57
CA ALA A 268 31.32 -1.24 -23.68
C ALA A 268 31.95 -2.56 -23.19
N GLY A 269 31.62 -3.66 -23.86
CA GLY A 269 32.14 -5.00 -23.53
C GLY A 269 31.59 -5.63 -22.25
N THR A 270 30.55 -5.07 -21.64
CA THR A 270 29.87 -5.65 -20.47
C THR A 270 28.35 -5.63 -20.65
N ILE A 271 27.68 -6.71 -20.24
CA ILE A 271 26.23 -6.77 -20.10
C ILE A 271 25.92 -6.94 -18.62
N LYS A 272 25.16 -6.00 -18.06
CA LYS A 272 24.58 -6.11 -16.73
C LYS A 272 23.17 -6.67 -16.85
N VAL A 273 22.82 -7.61 -15.98
CA VAL A 273 21.47 -8.20 -15.93
C VAL A 273 20.73 -7.61 -14.74
N LEU A 274 19.54 -7.07 -15.01
CA LEU A 274 18.67 -6.48 -14.01
C LEU A 274 17.38 -7.30 -13.88
N VAL A 275 17.07 -7.74 -12.66
CA VAL A 275 15.80 -8.39 -12.33
C VAL A 275 15.02 -7.44 -11.43
N ALA A 276 13.78 -7.13 -11.80
CA ALA A 276 12.96 -6.11 -11.14
C ALA A 276 13.68 -4.75 -10.96
N GLY A 277 14.55 -4.38 -11.91
CA GLY A 277 15.29 -3.12 -11.91
C GLY A 277 16.55 -3.08 -11.04
N ALA A 278 16.92 -4.17 -10.36
CA ALA A 278 18.16 -4.26 -9.59
C ALA A 278 19.20 -5.13 -10.33
N GLU A 279 20.46 -4.69 -10.36
CA GLU A 279 21.58 -5.46 -10.92
C GLU A 279 21.80 -6.74 -10.10
N VAL A 280 21.67 -7.90 -10.74
CA VAL A 280 21.85 -9.22 -10.10
C VAL A 280 23.13 -9.92 -10.53
N GLY A 281 23.81 -9.40 -11.56
CA GLY A 281 25.08 -9.91 -12.06
C GLY A 281 25.47 -9.25 -13.38
N SER A 282 26.70 -9.52 -13.82
CA SER A 282 27.24 -8.99 -15.07
C SER A 282 28.15 -10.01 -15.75
N VAL A 283 28.21 -9.98 -17.08
CA VAL A 283 29.16 -10.74 -17.88
C VAL A 283 29.88 -9.82 -18.86
N THR A 284 31.14 -10.15 -19.15
CA THR A 284 31.96 -9.41 -20.12
C THR A 284 31.99 -10.14 -21.45
N TYR A 285 31.97 -9.40 -22.55
CA TYR A 285 32.01 -9.93 -23.90
C TYR A 285 32.96 -9.12 -24.79
N THR A 286 33.42 -9.74 -25.87
CA THR A 286 34.10 -9.07 -26.98
C THR A 286 33.26 -9.22 -28.24
N ILE A 287 33.31 -8.22 -29.11
CA ILE A 287 32.78 -8.35 -30.47
C ILE A 287 33.93 -8.81 -31.36
N ALA A 288 33.73 -9.91 -32.07
CA ALA A 288 34.69 -10.38 -33.06
C ALA A 288 34.95 -9.24 -34.04
N ASP A 289 36.23 -8.94 -34.26
CA ASP A 289 36.63 -7.94 -35.24
C ASP A 289 36.28 -8.48 -36.63
N VAL A 290 35.09 -8.14 -37.11
CA VAL A 290 34.71 -8.30 -38.51
C VAL A 290 35.58 -7.30 -39.27
N GLY A 291 36.77 -7.75 -39.66
CA GLY A 291 37.64 -7.06 -40.63
C GLY A 291 36.94 -6.95 -41.98
N GLY A 292 35.92 -6.11 -42.05
CA GLY A 292 35.18 -5.75 -43.25
C GLY A 292 35.83 -4.53 -43.87
N ASP A 293 36.21 -4.64 -45.14
CA ASP A 293 36.44 -3.49 -46.00
C ASP A 293 35.28 -2.49 -45.81
N GLU A 294 35.58 -1.21 -45.57
CA GLU A 294 34.55 -0.16 -45.55
C GLU A 294 33.69 -0.30 -46.83
N PRO A 295 32.35 -0.25 -46.74
CA PRO A 295 31.52 -0.29 -47.93
C PRO A 295 32.00 0.78 -48.90
N ALA A 296 32.22 0.40 -50.16
CA ALA A 296 32.83 1.28 -51.14
C ALA A 296 32.03 2.60 -51.23
N LYS A 297 32.70 3.73 -51.01
CA LYS A 297 32.07 5.04 -50.94
C LYS A 297 31.66 5.52 -52.33
N THR A 298 30.50 6.18 -52.42
CA THR A 298 30.04 6.86 -53.65
C THR A 298 30.42 8.33 -53.52
N ALA A 299 31.49 8.76 -54.17
CA ALA A 299 32.08 10.07 -53.92
C ALA A 299 32.69 10.73 -55.17
N ILE A 300 32.88 12.04 -55.11
CA ILE A 300 33.76 12.81 -56.02
C ILE A 300 35.00 13.22 -55.24
N ALA A 301 36.18 12.89 -55.75
CA ALA A 301 37.45 13.24 -55.14
C ALA A 301 38.37 13.97 -56.13
N GLY A 302 39.41 14.60 -55.60
CA GLY A 302 40.45 15.21 -56.42
C GLY A 302 41.54 15.86 -55.58
N THR A 303 42.58 16.33 -56.24
CA THR A 303 43.61 17.19 -55.63
C THR A 303 43.59 18.53 -56.34
N VAL A 304 43.53 19.62 -55.58
CA VAL A 304 43.57 20.99 -56.11
C VAL A 304 44.98 21.55 -55.90
N LYS A 305 45.61 22.02 -56.99
CA LYS A 305 46.93 22.66 -56.94
C LYS A 305 46.90 24.03 -57.59
N ARG A 306 47.78 24.89 -57.11
CA ARG A 306 48.07 26.22 -57.65
C ARG A 306 49.50 26.30 -58.14
N LEU A 307 49.86 27.32 -58.91
CA LEU A 307 51.26 27.57 -59.23
C LEU A 307 51.92 28.38 -58.10
N LYS A 308 53.09 27.94 -57.64
CA LYS A 308 53.95 28.69 -56.72
C LYS A 308 55.37 28.64 -57.22
N SER A 309 55.91 29.79 -57.62
CA SER A 309 57.29 29.90 -58.12
C SER A 309 57.58 28.93 -59.28
N GLY A 310 56.62 28.77 -60.20
CA GLY A 310 56.73 27.89 -61.37
C GLY A 310 56.48 26.40 -61.11
N ASN A 311 56.22 25.98 -59.87
CA ASN A 311 55.91 24.59 -59.53
C ASN A 311 54.49 24.43 -58.96
N PRO A 312 53.79 23.32 -59.23
CA PRO A 312 52.52 23.00 -58.59
C PRO A 312 52.67 22.85 -57.07
N ASP A 313 51.82 23.55 -56.31
CA ASP A 313 51.75 23.58 -54.84
C ASP A 313 50.32 23.28 -54.40
N ALA A 314 50.13 22.64 -53.25
CA ALA A 314 48.80 22.33 -52.74
C ALA A 314 47.98 23.62 -52.52
N ALA A 315 46.75 23.64 -53.04
CA ALA A 315 45.80 24.72 -52.78
C ALA A 315 45.01 24.45 -51.49
N LYS A 316 45.72 24.43 -50.35
CA LYS A 316 45.12 24.18 -49.02
C LYS A 316 44.00 25.16 -48.74
N GLY A 317 42.80 24.63 -48.47
CA GLY A 317 41.59 25.42 -48.20
C GLY A 317 40.84 25.91 -49.44
N ALA A 318 41.15 25.41 -50.64
CA ALA A 318 40.30 25.63 -51.81
C ALA A 318 38.87 25.14 -51.53
N THR A 319 37.87 25.94 -51.89
CA THR A 319 36.46 25.60 -51.73
C THR A 319 35.99 24.83 -52.96
N ILE A 320 35.36 23.68 -52.73
CA ILE A 320 34.78 22.83 -53.78
C ILE A 320 33.27 22.81 -53.58
N LEU A 321 32.52 23.16 -54.62
CA LEU A 321 31.06 23.07 -54.67
C LEU A 321 30.68 22.08 -55.76
N ILE A 322 29.98 20.99 -55.40
CA ILE A 322 29.36 20.09 -56.37
C ILE A 322 27.94 20.56 -56.62
N THR A 323 27.56 20.70 -57.88
CA THR A 323 26.23 21.14 -58.31
C THR A 323 25.59 20.17 -59.29
N LYS A 324 24.26 20.11 -59.27
CA LYS A 324 23.42 19.44 -60.27
C LYS A 324 22.42 20.47 -60.79
N GLY A 325 22.58 20.89 -62.05
CA GLY A 325 21.91 22.09 -62.52
C GLY A 325 22.27 23.28 -61.63
N THR A 326 21.28 24.07 -61.18
CA THR A 326 21.50 25.24 -60.32
C THR A 326 21.65 24.92 -58.83
N THR A 327 21.49 23.66 -58.41
CA THR A 327 21.48 23.26 -57.00
C THR A 327 22.86 22.78 -56.55
N VAL A 328 23.33 23.27 -55.40
CA VAL A 328 24.52 22.74 -54.71
C VAL A 328 24.13 21.47 -53.96
N VAL A 329 24.83 20.37 -54.23
CA VAL A 329 24.59 19.04 -53.64
C VAL A 329 25.73 18.56 -52.75
N GLY A 330 26.86 19.25 -52.75
CA GLY A 330 28.00 18.93 -51.90
C GLY A 330 28.97 20.10 -51.79
N VAL A 331 29.62 20.22 -50.63
CA VAL A 331 30.63 21.25 -50.35
C VAL A 331 31.78 20.61 -49.59
N ALA A 332 33.02 20.88 -50.00
CA ALA A 332 34.20 20.58 -49.20
C ALA A 332 35.26 21.66 -49.31
N TYR A 333 36.28 21.52 -48.48
CA TYR A 333 37.50 22.30 -48.55
C TYR A 333 38.68 21.35 -48.78
N ALA A 334 39.61 21.75 -49.63
CA ALA A 334 40.83 21.00 -49.84
C ALA A 334 41.69 20.97 -48.57
N GLY A 335 42.20 19.80 -48.20
CA GLY A 335 43.08 19.57 -47.07
C GLY A 335 44.50 20.12 -47.28
N ASP A 336 45.41 19.76 -46.38
CA ASP A 336 46.78 20.30 -46.35
C ASP A 336 47.62 19.92 -47.57
N ASP A 337 47.32 18.77 -48.18
CA ASP A 337 47.91 18.27 -49.42
C ASP A 337 47.12 18.70 -50.68
N GLY A 338 46.05 19.48 -50.51
CA GLY A 338 45.15 19.90 -51.57
C GLY A 338 44.08 18.85 -51.93
N SER A 339 44.04 17.70 -51.25
CA SER A 339 43.04 16.66 -51.51
C SER A 339 41.66 17.03 -50.98
N PHE A 340 40.62 16.56 -51.63
CA PHE A 340 39.24 16.61 -51.13
C PHE A 340 38.49 15.35 -51.56
N GLU A 341 37.45 15.02 -50.80
CA GLU A 341 36.47 13.99 -51.11
C GLU A 341 35.09 14.47 -50.64
N ILE A 342 34.07 14.28 -51.48
CA ILE A 342 32.69 14.68 -51.23
C ILE A 342 31.78 13.52 -51.60
N GLU A 343 31.05 12.98 -50.62
CA GLU A 343 30.00 12.01 -50.88
C GLU A 343 28.81 12.66 -51.59
N VAL A 344 28.38 12.06 -52.70
CA VAL A 344 27.22 12.50 -53.47
C VAL A 344 26.47 11.27 -54.01
N PRO A 345 25.17 11.37 -54.29
CA PRO A 345 24.43 10.27 -54.92
C PRO A 345 25.05 9.86 -56.27
N ALA A 346 24.87 8.58 -56.65
CA ALA A 346 25.25 8.10 -57.96
C ALA A 346 24.34 8.71 -59.05
N ASP A 347 24.92 9.52 -59.93
CA ASP A 347 24.21 10.18 -61.03
C ASP A 347 25.22 10.76 -62.05
N THR A 348 24.73 11.22 -63.21
CA THR A 348 25.49 11.83 -64.31
C THR A 348 25.29 13.34 -64.35
N GLY A 349 26.18 14.11 -64.98
CA GLY A 349 25.93 15.55 -65.20
C GLY A 349 26.10 16.45 -63.97
N TYR A 350 26.89 16.00 -62.98
CA TYR A 350 27.35 16.90 -61.92
C TYR A 350 28.38 17.91 -62.46
N ARG A 351 28.51 19.04 -61.78
CA ARG A 351 29.56 20.04 -62.03
C ARG A 351 30.28 20.37 -60.74
N ALA A 352 31.60 20.33 -60.74
CA ALA A 352 32.43 20.79 -59.63
C ALA A 352 32.93 22.20 -59.92
N ILE A 353 32.59 23.15 -59.05
CA ILE A 353 33.07 24.53 -59.06
C ILE A 353 34.10 24.66 -57.95
N ILE A 354 35.34 24.97 -58.31
CA ILE A 354 36.47 24.99 -57.41
C ILE A 354 37.03 26.41 -57.39
N ASN A 355 37.04 27.03 -56.21
CA ASN A 355 37.55 28.38 -56.02
C ASN A 355 38.67 28.36 -54.98
N PHE A 356 39.72 29.14 -55.22
CA PHE A 356 40.83 29.26 -54.27
C PHE A 356 41.21 30.74 -54.10
N ILE A 357 41.28 31.16 -52.84
CA ILE A 357 41.75 32.51 -52.47
C ILE A 357 42.84 32.32 -51.43
N ARG A 358 44.02 32.89 -51.68
CA ARG A 358 45.13 32.83 -50.74
C ARG A 358 45.30 34.15 -50.03
N PHE A 359 45.16 34.13 -48.70
CA PHE A 359 45.62 35.22 -47.85
C PHE A 359 47.14 35.12 -47.68
N THR A 360 47.87 36.17 -48.05
CA THR A 360 49.31 36.26 -47.76
C THR A 360 49.53 36.95 -46.42
N SER A 361 50.71 36.75 -45.82
CA SER A 361 51.11 37.34 -44.53
C SER A 361 51.14 38.88 -44.50
N SER A 362 50.88 39.54 -45.62
CA SER A 362 50.82 41.00 -45.80
C SER A 362 49.38 41.56 -45.89
N ASN A 363 48.35 40.79 -45.49
CA ASN A 363 46.93 41.15 -45.66
C ASN A 363 46.50 41.42 -47.11
N THR A 364 47.29 40.98 -48.08
CA THR A 364 46.91 40.96 -49.49
C THR A 364 46.33 39.59 -49.83
N TYR A 365 45.29 39.55 -50.64
CA TYR A 365 44.71 38.31 -51.15
C TYR A 365 45.14 38.11 -52.60
N ALA A 366 45.55 36.89 -52.94
CA ALA A 366 45.71 36.47 -54.33
C ALA A 366 44.44 35.69 -54.71
N THR A 367 43.71 36.19 -55.69
CA THR A 367 42.58 35.50 -56.32
C THR A 367 43.10 34.59 -57.43
N TYR A 368 42.46 33.45 -57.57
CA TYR A 368 42.72 32.47 -58.63
C TYR A 368 41.46 32.33 -59.47
N VAL A 369 41.63 31.99 -60.75
CA VAL A 369 40.51 31.76 -61.67
C VAL A 369 39.70 30.55 -61.19
N PRO A 370 38.37 30.70 -60.93
CA PRO A 370 37.53 29.58 -60.56
C PRO A 370 37.55 28.50 -61.64
N GLN A 371 37.67 27.24 -61.22
CA GLN A 371 37.67 26.10 -62.13
C GLN A 371 36.30 25.44 -62.13
N VAL A 372 35.79 25.11 -63.32
CA VAL A 372 34.52 24.40 -63.47
C VAL A 372 34.73 23.11 -64.27
N ILE A 373 34.62 21.97 -63.60
CA ILE A 373 34.61 20.65 -64.23
C ILE A 373 33.15 20.24 -64.46
N LYS A 374 32.78 19.97 -65.70
CA LYS A 374 31.40 19.64 -66.11
C LYS A 374 31.24 18.15 -66.41
N ASP A 375 29.99 17.72 -66.50
CA ASP A 375 29.57 16.38 -66.95
C ASP A 375 30.18 15.22 -66.14
N ILE A 376 30.39 15.44 -64.83
CA ILE A 376 30.92 14.44 -63.91
C ILE A 376 29.87 13.34 -63.70
N THR A 377 30.29 12.09 -63.85
CA THR A 377 29.46 10.90 -63.64
C THR A 377 29.96 10.13 -62.42
N VAL A 378 29.09 9.91 -61.45
CA VAL A 378 29.37 9.17 -60.21
C VAL A 378 28.66 7.84 -60.26
N THR A 379 29.41 6.76 -60.06
CA THR A 379 28.89 5.40 -60.04
C THR A 379 28.71 4.94 -58.60
N GLU A 380 27.61 4.25 -58.30
CA GLU A 380 27.35 3.69 -56.98
C GLU A 380 28.48 2.77 -56.53
N GLY A 381 28.93 2.97 -55.29
CA GLY A 381 30.04 2.23 -54.71
C GLY A 381 31.42 2.58 -55.28
N ALA A 382 31.58 3.73 -55.94
CA ALA A 382 32.87 4.15 -56.50
C ALA A 382 33.18 5.63 -56.25
N THR A 383 34.47 5.91 -56.08
CA THR A 383 35.00 7.27 -56.05
C THR A 383 35.39 7.73 -57.46
N THR A 384 34.80 8.84 -57.88
CA THR A 384 35.10 9.50 -59.17
C THR A 384 36.14 10.60 -58.96
N THR A 385 37.33 10.44 -59.54
CA THR A 385 38.39 11.45 -59.45
C THR A 385 38.28 12.49 -60.56
N ILE A 386 38.23 13.78 -60.20
CA ILE A 386 38.23 14.90 -61.17
C ILE A 386 39.60 15.57 -61.28
N LYS A 387 39.91 16.09 -62.48
CA LYS A 387 41.18 16.71 -62.82
C LYS A 387 41.02 17.69 -64.00
N SER A 388 41.94 18.64 -64.13
CA SER A 388 42.04 19.50 -65.32
C SER A 388 42.58 18.69 -66.51
N THR A 389 42.25 19.10 -67.73
CA THR A 389 42.67 18.42 -68.96
C THR A 389 44.20 18.32 -69.04
N GLY A 390 44.71 17.10 -69.26
CA GLY A 390 46.15 16.84 -69.39
C GLY A 390 46.93 16.83 -68.06
N LEU A 391 46.25 16.99 -66.91
CA LEU A 391 46.84 16.97 -65.58
C LEU A 391 46.26 15.84 -64.72
N ASP A 392 46.94 15.51 -63.63
CA ASP A 392 46.50 14.56 -62.59
C ASP A 392 45.84 15.27 -61.38
N TYR A 393 45.68 16.59 -61.45
CA TYR A 393 45.04 17.44 -60.44
C TYR A 393 44.15 18.51 -61.09
N VAL A 394 43.31 19.17 -60.29
CA VAL A 394 42.60 20.40 -60.71
C VAL A 394 43.52 21.60 -60.51
N TYR A 395 43.82 22.30 -61.59
CA TYR A 395 44.72 23.46 -61.57
C TYR A 395 43.96 24.77 -61.42
N CYS A 396 44.22 25.49 -60.32
CA CYS A 396 43.76 26.87 -60.16
C CYS A 396 44.89 27.82 -60.60
N GLY A 397 44.72 28.47 -61.75
CA GLY A 397 45.65 29.49 -62.27
C GLY A 397 45.49 30.85 -61.56
N ASP A 398 46.56 31.65 -61.51
CA ASP A 398 46.47 33.05 -61.08
C ASP A 398 45.54 33.82 -62.03
N VAL A 399 44.80 34.81 -61.54
CA VAL A 399 44.01 35.71 -62.40
C VAL A 399 44.95 36.46 -63.35
N LEU A 400 44.66 36.43 -64.65
CA LEU A 400 45.47 37.11 -65.65
C LEU A 400 45.31 38.63 -65.51
N ALA A 401 46.42 39.37 -65.61
CA ALA A 401 46.35 40.82 -65.61
C ALA A 401 45.68 41.31 -66.90
N GLY A 402 44.45 41.80 -66.80
CA GLY A 402 43.63 42.23 -67.95
C GLY A 402 42.34 41.45 -68.12
N ASP A 403 42.18 40.32 -67.42
CA ASP A 403 40.94 39.53 -67.32
C ASP A 403 39.99 40.25 -66.34
N LEU A 404 39.10 41.07 -66.90
CA LEU A 404 38.24 42.00 -66.16
C LEU A 404 36.88 41.38 -65.80
N ASP A 405 36.46 40.33 -66.48
CA ASP A 405 35.20 39.63 -66.20
C ASP A 405 35.37 38.30 -65.43
N GLY A 406 36.62 37.84 -65.27
CA GLY A 406 36.99 36.73 -64.40
C GLY A 406 36.70 35.36 -65.00
N ASP A 407 36.60 35.26 -66.33
CA ASP A 407 36.34 34.02 -67.03
C ASP A 407 37.60 33.16 -67.27
N GLY A 408 38.79 33.74 -67.07
CA GLY A 408 40.08 33.08 -67.13
C GLY A 408 40.87 33.27 -68.41
N ASP A 409 40.33 33.98 -69.40
CA ASP A 409 41.02 34.36 -70.64
C ASP A 409 41.30 35.89 -70.66
N VAL A 410 42.18 36.35 -71.57
CA VAL A 410 42.34 37.79 -71.85
C VAL A 410 42.02 38.01 -73.31
N ASP A 411 40.81 38.47 -73.60
CA ASP A 411 40.29 38.54 -74.96
C ASP A 411 39.53 39.84 -75.27
N GLY A 412 38.69 39.82 -76.32
CA GLY A 412 37.95 40.99 -76.78
C GLY A 412 36.82 41.42 -75.84
N ASP A 413 36.28 40.49 -75.04
CA ASP A 413 35.16 40.74 -74.13
C ASP A 413 35.63 41.53 -72.90
N ASP A 414 36.87 41.30 -72.44
CA ASP A 414 37.56 42.13 -71.44
C ASP A 414 37.70 43.59 -71.88
N TYR A 415 38.06 43.78 -73.15
CA TYR A 415 38.17 45.12 -73.73
C TYR A 415 36.81 45.80 -73.79
N GLY A 416 35.73 45.05 -74.05
CA GLY A 416 34.35 45.54 -73.99
C GLY A 416 33.96 46.05 -72.59
N THR A 417 34.35 45.32 -71.55
CA THR A 417 34.14 45.69 -70.14
C THR A 417 34.94 46.93 -69.74
N LEU A 418 36.20 47.06 -70.21
CA LEU A 418 37.00 48.26 -70.02
C LEU A 418 36.40 49.48 -70.75
N ALA A 419 35.96 49.31 -71.99
CA ALA A 419 35.39 50.37 -72.82
C ALA A 419 34.04 50.86 -72.26
N GLY A 420 33.16 49.95 -71.82
CA GLY A 420 31.89 50.29 -71.17
C GLY A 420 32.06 51.16 -69.91
N ASN A 421 33.08 50.85 -69.10
CA ASN A 421 33.44 51.62 -67.90
C ASN A 421 34.01 53.01 -68.21
N TRP A 422 34.63 53.22 -69.38
CA TRP A 422 35.13 54.53 -69.83
C TRP A 422 34.06 55.40 -70.50
N THR A 423 33.13 54.82 -71.26
CA THR A 423 32.02 55.57 -71.88
C THR A 423 31.00 56.12 -70.87
N GLY A 424 30.95 55.58 -69.64
CA GLY A 424 30.09 56.08 -68.58
C GLY A 424 30.62 57.29 -67.79
N LYS A 425 31.84 57.79 -68.10
CA LYS A 425 32.51 58.85 -67.31
C LYS A 425 33.02 60.07 -68.10
N ILE A 426 32.66 60.21 -69.37
CA ILE A 426 32.79 61.50 -70.08
C ILE A 426 31.38 62.01 -70.40
N ASN A 427 30.82 62.76 -69.46
CA ASN A 427 29.84 63.83 -69.70
C ASN A 427 30.49 65.13 -69.29
#